data_AF-A0A674BZ91-F1
#
_entry.id   AF-A0A674BZ91-F1
#
_cell.length_a   1.000
_cell.length_b   1.000
_cell.length_c   1.000
_cell.angle_alpha   90.00
_cell.angle_beta   90.00
_cell.angle_gamma   90.00
#
_symmetry.space_group_name_H-M   'P 1'
#
loop_
_entity.id
_entity.type
_entity.pdbx_description
1 polymer ?
#
loop_
_entity_poly.entity_id
_entity_poly.type
_entity_poly.pdbx_seq_one_letter_code
_entity_poly.pdbx_strand_id
1 'polypeptide(L)' 'MTMDRWKGRVVLVTGGSVGIGAAICKALVQHCMKVVGCGRVM' A
#
# COMPACT_ATOMS: atom_id res chain seq x y z
N MET A 1 11.68 -4.43 14.24
CA MET A 1 10.24 -4.21 14.48
C MET A 1 9.49 -4.75 13.26
N THR A 2 8.80 -5.87 13.42
CA THR A 2 8.23 -6.62 12.29
C THR A 2 6.86 -6.07 11.89
N MET A 3 6.50 -6.17 10.61
CA MET A 3 5.19 -5.77 10.05
C MET A 3 3.99 -6.57 10.58
N ASP A 4 4.24 -7.48 11.53
CA ASP A 4 3.26 -8.43 12.05
C ASP A 4 2.04 -7.75 12.70
N ARG A 5 2.25 -6.66 13.45
CA ARG A 5 1.17 -5.83 14.04
C ARG A 5 0.20 -5.25 12.99
N TRP A 6 0.63 -5.15 11.74
CA TRP A 6 -0.12 -4.50 10.66
C TRP A 6 -0.76 -5.49 9.70
N LYS A 7 -0.50 -6.80 9.85
CA LYS A 7 -1.16 -7.83 9.04
C LYS A 7 -2.68 -7.71 9.12
N GLY A 8 -3.34 -7.84 7.98
CA GLY A 8 -4.80 -7.77 7.83
C GLY A 8 -5.39 -6.36 7.97
N ARG A 9 -4.60 -5.35 8.34
CA ARG A 9 -5.07 -3.96 8.47
C ARG A 9 -5.14 -3.28 7.11
N VAL A 10 -5.94 -2.22 7.06
CA VAL A 10 -6.13 -1.40 5.87
C VAL A 10 -5.12 -0.25 5.87
N VAL A 11 -4.48 -0.02 4.73
CA VAL A 11 -3.59 1.12 4.49
C VAL A 11 -4.10 1.92 3.30
N LEU A 12 -4.23 3.22 3.48
CA LEU A 12 -4.49 4.18 2.40
C LEU A 12 -3.16 4.75 1.92
N VAL A 13 -2.89 4.64 0.62
CA VAL A 13 -1.72 5.25 -0.03
C VAL A 13 -2.20 6.36 -0.94
N THR A 14 -1.87 7.60 -0.62
CA THR A 14 -2.08 8.75 -1.51
C THR A 14 -0.95 8.82 -2.56
N GLY A 15 -1.29 9.11 -3.81
CA GLY A 15 -0.35 9.01 -4.93
C GLY A 15 -0.06 7.58 -5.39
N GLY A 16 -0.98 6.63 -5.14
CA GLY A 16 -0.77 5.20 -5.42
C GLY A 16 -0.82 4.77 -6.89
N SER A 17 -1.02 5.70 -7.84
CA SER A 17 -1.22 5.38 -9.26
C SER A 17 0.07 5.08 -10.02
N VAL A 18 1.19 5.72 -9.66
CA VAL A 18 2.48 5.59 -10.38
C VAL A 18 3.69 5.70 -9.45
N GLY A 19 4.86 5.37 -10.00
CA GLY A 19 6.15 5.63 -9.37
C GLY A 19 6.27 4.97 -8.00
N ILE A 20 6.73 5.75 -7.02
CA ILE A 20 6.99 5.28 -5.66
C ILE A 20 5.71 4.83 -4.97
N GLY A 21 4.59 5.55 -5.13
CA GLY A 21 3.32 5.19 -4.50
C GLY A 21 2.82 3.83 -4.98
N ALA A 22 2.93 3.54 -6.27
CA ALA A 22 2.59 2.23 -6.83
C ALA A 22 3.52 1.11 -6.32
N ALA A 23 4.83 1.38 -6.18
CA ALA A 23 5.77 0.43 -5.60
C ALA A 23 5.48 0.12 -4.12
N ILE A 24 5.14 1.15 -3.35
CA ILE A 24 4.73 1.01 -1.93
C ILE A 24 3.46 0.17 -1.83
N CYS A 25 2.45 0.41 -2.68
CA CYS A 25 1.24 -0.43 -2.70
C CYS A 25 1.57 -1.91 -2.88
N LYS A 26 2.47 -2.25 -3.82
CA LYS A 26 2.91 -3.63 -4.05
C LYS A 26 3.61 -4.23 -2.84
N ALA A 27 4.54 -3.50 -2.24
CA ALA A 27 5.28 -3.97 -1.07
C ALA A 27 4.35 -4.21 0.16
N LEU A 28 3.39 -3.32 0.38
CA LEU A 28 2.45 -3.45 1.50
C LEU A 28 1.52 -4.66 1.37
N VAL A 29 1.09 -5.00 0.15
CA VAL A 29 0.31 -6.22 -0.12
C VAL A 29 1.13 -7.48 0.20
N GLN A 30 2.43 -7.50 -0.13
CA GLN A 30 3.33 -8.62 0.20
C GLN A 30 3.48 -8.84 1.71
N HIS A 31 3.27 -7.79 2.51
CA HIS A 31 3.24 -7.87 3.96
C HIS A 31 1.85 -8.18 4.54
N CYS A 32 0.95 -8.77 3.74
CA CYS A 32 -0.41 -9.18 4.11
C CYS A 32 -1.28 -8.01 4.60
N MET A 33 -1.09 -6.81 4.05
CA MET A 33 -1.98 -5.67 4.30
C MET A 33 -3.03 -5.54 3.19
N LYS A 34 -4.18 -4.95 3.54
CA LYS A 34 -5.20 -4.53 2.57
C LYS A 34 -4.87 -3.11 2.15
N VAL A 35 -4.59 -2.87 0.87
CA VAL A 35 -4.12 -1.56 0.40
C VAL A 35 -5.17 -0.90 -0.49
N VAL A 36 -5.45 0.37 -0.20
CA VAL A 36 -6.26 1.25 -1.03
C VAL A 36 -5.34 2.31 -1.63
N GLY A 37 -5.10 2.24 -2.93
CA GLY A 37 -4.39 3.29 -3.66
C GLY A 37 -5.34 4.41 -4.07
N CYS A 38 -5.03 5.64 -3.68
CA CYS A 38 -5.74 6.84 -4.12
C CYS A 38 -4.82 7.71 -4.97
N GLY A 39 -5.25 8.05 -6.17
CA GLY A 39 -4.50 8.88 -7.10
C GLY A 39 -5.37 9.26 -8.29
N ARG A 40 -4.88 10.21 -9.08
CA ARG A 40 -5.49 10.55 -10.37
C ARG A 40 -5.31 9.41 -11.36
N VAL A 41 -6.28 9.25 -12.27
CA VAL A 41 -6.17 8.34 -13.40
C VAL A 41 -5.02 8.81 -14.28
N MET A 42 -4.17 7.87 -14.68
CA MET A 42 -3.12 8.06 -15.69
C MET A 42 -3.37 7.10 -16.84
#